data_AF-A0AAD4X9V2-F1
#
_entry.id   AF-A0AAD4X9V2-F1
#
_cell.length_a   1.000
_cell.length_b   1.000
_cell.length_c   1.000
_cell.angle_alpha   90.00
_cell.angle_beta   90.00
_cell.angle_gamma   90.00
#
_symmetry.space_group_name_H-M   'P 1'
#
loop_
_entity.id
_entity.type
_entity.pdbx_description
1 polymer ?
#
loop_
_entity_poly.entity_id
_entity_poly.type
_entity_poly.pdbx_seq_one_letter_code
_entity_poly.pdbx_strand_id
1 'polypeptide(L)'
;MVLLLLLYFHHEKPPIPRPNLKRDWLTELHNRAELEKLREDLEVTDDIVNSEAKLHALFLKWLSHFDHHFDVEDEKAFKFRFGIFKDAARFINQWNKGGHASTCGLNKYANMTREEFATWSWKTYPKKANQVIADITDCLDN
;
A
#
# COMPACT_ATOMS: atom_id res chain seq x y z
N MET A 1 4.24 7.15 -39.92
CA MET A 1 5.64 6.73 -40.05
C MET A 1 6.44 7.34 -38.91
N VAL A 2 6.92 6.48 -38.01
CA VAL A 2 8.12 6.56 -37.13
C VAL A 2 8.27 7.72 -36.12
N LEU A 3 8.05 7.34 -34.85
CA LEU A 3 8.70 7.69 -33.56
C LEU A 3 9.74 8.82 -33.48
N LEU A 4 9.62 9.63 -32.41
CA LEU A 4 10.64 9.70 -31.34
C LEU A 4 10.08 10.37 -30.05
N LEU A 5 10.06 9.58 -28.97
CA LEU A 5 9.92 10.00 -27.58
C LEU A 5 11.14 10.83 -27.16
N LEU A 6 10.94 12.03 -26.58
CA LEU A 6 11.86 12.60 -25.61
C LEU A 6 11.07 13.39 -24.54
N LEU A 7 11.37 13.00 -23.29
CA LEU A 7 10.84 13.49 -22.02
C LEU A 7 11.06 15.00 -21.83
N TYR A 8 10.00 15.75 -21.55
CA TYR A 8 10.11 17.14 -21.11
C TYR A 8 9.91 17.20 -19.58
N PHE A 9 11.01 17.08 -18.83
CA PHE A 9 11.05 17.40 -17.41
C PHE A 9 11.23 18.91 -17.25
N HIS A 10 10.20 19.60 -16.74
CA HIS A 10 10.25 21.01 -16.42
C HIS A 10 11.17 21.23 -15.20
N HIS A 11 12.22 22.01 -15.39
CA HIS A 11 13.14 22.46 -14.34
C HIS A 11 12.42 23.42 -13.38
N GLU A 12 11.86 22.91 -12.28
CA GLU A 12 11.70 23.70 -11.05
C GLU A 12 12.79 23.29 -10.07
N LYS A 13 13.53 24.28 -9.55
CA LYS A 13 14.60 24.04 -8.57
C LYS A 13 13.99 23.35 -7.35
N PRO A 14 14.63 22.29 -6.80
CA PRO A 14 14.11 21.61 -5.64
C PRO A 14 14.03 22.56 -4.44
N PRO A 15 13.01 22.43 -3.57
CA PRO A 15 12.89 23.25 -2.38
C PRO A 15 14.11 23.10 -1.46
N ILE A 16 14.50 24.22 -0.86
CA ILE A 16 15.69 24.39 0.00
C ILE A 16 15.78 23.24 1.02
N PRO A 17 16.93 22.55 1.16
CA PRO A 17 17.03 21.40 2.04
C PRO A 17 16.90 21.82 3.52
N ARG A 18 16.02 21.15 4.28
CA ARG A 18 16.07 21.17 5.74
C ARG A 18 17.42 20.61 6.20
N PRO A 19 18.20 21.35 7.03
CA PRO A 19 19.56 20.98 7.34
C PRO A 19 19.58 20.02 8.53
N ASN A 20 19.43 18.70 8.32
CA ASN A 20 20.11 17.67 9.15
C ASN A 20 19.92 16.19 8.80
N LEU A 21 19.81 15.81 7.53
CA LEU A 21 19.98 14.41 7.15
C LEU A 21 20.94 14.37 5.97
N LYS A 22 22.09 13.74 6.12
CA LYS A 22 22.88 13.24 4.98
C LYS A 22 22.01 12.21 4.27
N ARG A 23 21.08 12.69 3.45
CA ARG A 23 20.22 11.87 2.60
C ARG A 23 21.10 11.36 1.48
N ASP A 24 21.46 10.08 1.57
CA ASP A 24 22.11 9.38 0.49
C ASP A 24 21.11 9.23 -0.65
N TRP A 25 21.36 9.95 -1.75
CA TRP A 25 20.48 9.94 -2.92
C TRP A 25 20.42 8.56 -3.58
N LEU A 26 21.44 7.71 -3.43
CA LEU A 26 21.44 6.36 -3.98
C LEU A 26 20.49 5.45 -3.20
N THR A 27 20.46 5.55 -1.87
CA THR A 27 19.49 4.82 -1.04
C THR A 27 18.05 5.26 -1.33
N GLU A 28 17.80 6.56 -1.47
CA GLU A 28 16.47 7.07 -1.79
C GLU A 28 15.99 6.62 -3.19
N LEU A 29 16.87 6.63 -4.19
CA LEU A 29 16.56 6.15 -5.53
C LEU A 29 16.31 4.63 -5.55
N HIS A 30 17.12 3.86 -4.83
CA HIS A 30 16.94 2.42 -4.69
C HIS A 30 15.59 2.09 -4.06
N ASN A 31 15.28 2.74 -2.92
CA ASN A 31 13.98 2.57 -2.25
C ASN A 31 12.80 2.96 -3.14
N ARG A 32 12.95 4.00 -3.98
CA ARG A 32 11.92 4.36 -4.96
C ARG A 32 11.74 3.32 -6.04
N ALA A 33 12.83 2.75 -6.57
CA ALA A 33 12.74 1.71 -7.59
C ALA A 33 12.08 0.44 -7.03
N GLU A 34 12.40 0.06 -5.79
CA GLU A 34 11.75 -1.06 -5.09
C GLU A 34 10.27 -0.79 -4.85
N LEU A 35 9.92 0.43 -4.42
CA LEU A 35 8.53 0.83 -4.21
C LEU A 35 7.74 0.79 -5.52
N GLU A 36 8.31 1.26 -6.62
CA GLU A 36 7.61 1.26 -7.90
C GLU A 36 7.45 -0.15 -8.45
N LYS A 37 8.48 -0.98 -8.32
CA LYS A 37 8.37 -2.41 -8.62
C LYS A 37 7.28 -3.07 -7.78
N LEU A 38 7.20 -2.80 -6.47
CA LEU A 38 6.16 -3.32 -5.60
C LEU A 38 4.76 -2.86 -6.02
N ARG A 39 4.62 -1.60 -6.46
CA ARG A 39 3.35 -1.03 -6.96
C ARG A 39 2.91 -1.66 -8.27
N GLU A 40 3.83 -1.88 -9.19
CA GLU A 40 3.57 -2.63 -10.43
C GLU A 40 3.21 -4.07 -10.12
N ASP A 41 3.97 -4.71 -9.22
CA ASP A 41 3.78 -6.10 -8.86
C ASP A 41 2.43 -6.36 -8.18
N LEU A 42 1.94 -5.39 -7.40
CA LEU A 42 0.70 -5.47 -6.64
C LEU A 42 -0.38 -4.53 -7.17
N GLU A 43 -0.33 -4.20 -8.47
CA GLU A 43 -1.34 -3.37 -9.10
C GLU A 43 -2.73 -4.04 -8.99
N VAL A 44 -3.73 -3.26 -8.58
CA VAL A 44 -5.10 -3.73 -8.47
C VAL A 44 -5.92 -3.15 -9.62
N THR A 45 -6.51 -4.03 -10.43
CA THR A 45 -7.30 -3.67 -11.60
C THR A 45 -8.69 -4.32 -11.57
N ASP A 46 -9.60 -3.85 -12.43
CA ASP A 46 -10.93 -4.46 -12.61
C ASP A 46 -10.88 -5.94 -12.95
N ASP A 47 -9.95 -6.30 -13.83
CA ASP A 47 -9.77 -7.68 -14.27
C ASP A 47 -9.42 -8.60 -13.09
N ILE A 48 -8.60 -8.10 -12.15
CA ILE A 48 -8.25 -8.82 -10.94
C ILE A 48 -9.46 -8.90 -10.00
N VAL A 49 -10.07 -7.76 -9.62
CA VAL A 49 -11.12 -7.76 -8.57
C VAL A 49 -12.41 -8.47 -9.00
N ASN A 50 -12.62 -8.67 -10.30
CA ASN A 50 -13.76 -9.40 -10.84
C ASN A 50 -13.49 -10.90 -11.04
N SER A 51 -12.32 -11.42 -10.64
CA SER A 51 -11.98 -12.84 -10.72
C SER A 51 -11.39 -13.36 -9.40
N GLU A 52 -12.08 -14.31 -8.77
CA GLU A 52 -11.59 -14.95 -7.53
C GLU A 52 -10.21 -15.61 -7.72
N ALA A 53 -9.98 -16.26 -8.86
CA ALA A 53 -8.69 -16.89 -9.15
C ALA A 53 -7.55 -15.86 -9.26
N LYS A 54 -7.82 -14.69 -9.87
CA LYS A 54 -6.82 -13.60 -9.97
C LYS A 54 -6.60 -12.90 -8.64
N LEU A 55 -7.65 -12.68 -7.85
CA LEU A 55 -7.52 -12.19 -6.47
C LEU A 55 -6.68 -13.14 -5.61
N HIS A 56 -6.91 -14.45 -5.74
CA HIS A 56 -6.12 -15.45 -5.03
C HIS A 56 -4.64 -15.42 -5.45
N ALA A 57 -4.36 -15.35 -6.76
CA ALA A 57 -2.99 -15.20 -7.25
C ALA A 57 -2.32 -13.91 -6.75
N LEU A 58 -3.06 -12.80 -6.72
CA LEU A 58 -2.57 -11.53 -6.18
C LEU A 58 -2.30 -11.62 -4.67
N PHE A 59 -3.14 -12.34 -3.92
CA PHE A 59 -2.93 -12.56 -2.48
C PHE A 59 -1.66 -13.38 -2.21
N LEU A 60 -1.42 -14.44 -2.97
CA LEU A 60 -0.17 -15.22 -2.87
C LEU A 60 1.05 -14.38 -3.22
N LYS A 61 0.93 -13.53 -4.24
CA LYS A 61 1.99 -12.59 -4.60
C LYS A 61 2.24 -11.59 -3.47
N TRP A 62 1.19 -11.01 -2.89
CA TRP A 62 1.29 -10.13 -1.72
C TRP A 62 1.99 -10.81 -0.52
N LEU A 63 1.66 -12.07 -0.22
CA LEU A 63 2.33 -12.84 0.85
C LEU A 63 3.83 -13.03 0.61
N SER A 64 4.28 -13.05 -0.65
CA SER A 64 5.71 -13.12 -0.97
C SER A 64 6.49 -11.82 -0.73
N HIS A 65 5.80 -10.68 -0.65
CA HIS A 65 6.43 -9.37 -0.44
C HIS A 65 6.42 -8.91 1.01
N PHE A 66 5.55 -9.47 1.86
CA PHE A 66 5.35 -8.98 3.22
C PHE A 66 5.34 -10.12 4.24
N ASP A 67 5.96 -9.85 5.39
CA ASP A 67 5.78 -10.69 6.56
C ASP A 67 4.31 -10.72 6.98
N HIS A 68 3.83 -11.90 7.37
CA HIS A 68 2.45 -12.13 7.75
C HIS A 68 2.35 -12.67 9.19
N HIS A 69 1.33 -12.23 9.92
CA HIS A 69 1.12 -12.51 11.34
C HIS A 69 0.20 -13.71 11.61
N PHE A 70 -0.06 -14.53 10.59
CA PHE A 70 -0.91 -15.71 10.68
C PHE A 70 -0.22 -16.92 10.05
N ASP A 71 -0.67 -18.12 10.43
CA ASP A 71 -0.20 -19.37 9.84
C ASP A 71 -0.86 -19.57 8.47
N VAL A 72 -0.03 -19.63 7.42
CA VAL A 72 -0.49 -19.80 6.04
C VAL A 72 -1.00 -21.23 5.80
N GLU A 73 -0.53 -22.20 6.57
CA GLU A 73 -0.94 -23.61 6.48
C GLU A 73 -2.27 -23.88 7.21
N ASP A 74 -2.71 -22.97 8.10
CA ASP A 74 -4.05 -23.02 8.69
C ASP A 74 -5.09 -22.55 7.67
N GLU A 75 -5.82 -23.50 7.08
CA GLU A 75 -6.87 -23.24 6.09
C GLU A 75 -7.91 -22.20 6.54
N LYS A 76 -8.30 -22.23 7.82
CA LYS A 76 -9.29 -21.32 8.36
C LYS A 76 -8.71 -19.92 8.49
N ALA A 77 -7.48 -19.79 8.97
CA ALA A 77 -6.79 -18.51 9.05
C ALA A 77 -6.54 -17.94 7.65
N PHE A 78 -6.03 -18.75 6.73
CA PHE A 78 -5.79 -18.37 5.34
C PHE A 78 -7.07 -17.86 4.66
N LYS A 79 -8.16 -18.61 4.75
CA LYS A 79 -9.45 -18.22 4.16
C LYS A 79 -10.00 -16.93 4.75
N PHE A 80 -9.87 -16.74 6.07
CA PHE A 80 -10.30 -15.51 6.75
C PHE A 80 -9.48 -14.30 6.28
N ARG A 81 -8.15 -14.43 6.21
CA ARG A 81 -7.23 -13.36 5.77
C ARG A 81 -7.40 -13.03 4.30
N PHE A 82 -7.63 -14.04 3.46
CA PHE A 82 -7.95 -13.84 2.06
C PHE A 82 -9.25 -13.04 1.89
N GLY A 83 -10.27 -13.31 2.73
CA GLY A 83 -11.50 -12.50 2.76
C GLY A 83 -11.23 -11.01 2.98
N ILE A 84 -10.50 -10.67 4.04
CA ILE A 84 -10.11 -9.28 4.35
C ILE A 84 -9.32 -8.66 3.20
N PHE A 85 -8.37 -9.40 2.65
CA PHE A 85 -7.56 -8.94 1.52
C PHE A 85 -8.40 -8.60 0.28
N LYS A 86 -9.42 -9.41 -0.03
CA LYS A 86 -10.33 -9.12 -1.15
C LYS A 86 -11.08 -7.80 -0.95
N ASP A 87 -11.56 -7.55 0.26
CA ASP A 87 -12.27 -6.32 0.57
C ASP A 87 -11.34 -5.11 0.42
N ALA A 88 -10.10 -5.21 0.92
CA ALA A 88 -9.08 -4.19 0.73
C ALA A 88 -8.76 -3.93 -0.76
N ALA A 89 -8.58 -4.98 -1.57
CA ALA A 89 -8.32 -4.85 -3.00
C ALA A 89 -9.49 -4.17 -3.73
N ARG A 90 -10.74 -4.55 -3.42
CA ARG A 90 -11.94 -3.93 -4.02
C ARG A 90 -12.03 -2.45 -3.66
N PHE A 91 -11.79 -2.11 -2.40
CA PHE A 91 -11.75 -0.72 -1.94
C PHE A 91 -10.69 0.09 -2.70
N ILE A 92 -9.46 -0.41 -2.79
CA ILE A 92 -8.37 0.26 -3.51
C ILE A 92 -8.73 0.50 -4.98
N ASN A 93 -9.29 -0.50 -5.66
CA ASN A 93 -9.71 -0.37 -7.06
C ASN A 93 -10.76 0.73 -7.23
N GLN A 94 -11.76 0.79 -6.33
CA GLN A 94 -12.81 1.81 -6.38
C GLN A 94 -12.25 3.21 -6.06
N TRP A 95 -11.47 3.33 -4.99
CA TRP A 95 -10.83 4.60 -4.59
C TRP A 95 -9.99 5.18 -5.74
N ASN A 96 -9.11 4.37 -6.32
CA ASN A 96 -8.20 4.86 -7.37
C ASN A 96 -8.94 5.32 -8.64
N LYS A 97 -10.20 4.94 -8.83
CA LYS A 97 -11.06 5.41 -9.92
C LYS A 97 -11.84 6.67 -9.58
N GLY A 98 -11.96 7.03 -8.31
CA GLY A 98 -12.77 8.14 -7.82
C GLY A 98 -12.21 9.54 -8.12
N GLY A 99 -11.04 9.63 -8.77
CA GLY A 99 -10.42 10.92 -9.13
C GLY A 99 -9.90 11.70 -7.92
N HIS A 100 -9.58 11.01 -6.82
CA HIS A 100 -9.03 11.62 -5.62
C HIS A 100 -7.62 12.19 -5.85
N ALA A 101 -7.20 13.12 -5.00
CA ALA A 101 -5.86 13.72 -5.06
C ALA A 101 -4.73 12.72 -4.70
N SER A 102 -5.10 11.54 -4.17
CA SER A 102 -4.18 10.48 -3.78
C SER A 102 -4.70 9.11 -4.24
N THR A 103 -3.77 8.21 -4.51
CA THR A 103 -4.06 6.80 -4.80
C THR A 103 -3.73 5.93 -3.59
N CYS A 104 -4.50 4.88 -3.39
CA CYS A 104 -4.19 3.80 -2.45
C CYS A 104 -3.45 2.66 -3.16
N GLY A 105 -2.70 1.87 -2.40
CA GLY A 105 -2.03 0.67 -2.88
C GLY A 105 -2.06 -0.42 -1.81
N LEU A 106 -1.87 -1.67 -2.23
CA LEU A 106 -1.76 -2.79 -1.31
C LEU A 106 -0.51 -2.65 -0.46
N ASN A 107 -0.70 -2.51 0.85
CA ASN A 107 0.37 -2.38 1.82
C ASN A 107 0.42 -3.61 2.73
N LYS A 108 1.38 -3.66 3.66
CA LYS A 108 1.58 -4.78 4.60
C LYS A 108 0.42 -5.03 5.59
N TYR A 109 -0.58 -4.17 5.62
CA TYR A 109 -1.76 -4.29 6.48
C TYR A 109 -3.02 -4.71 5.69
N ALA A 110 -2.90 -5.04 4.40
CA ALA A 110 -4.05 -5.37 3.55
C ALA A 110 -4.84 -6.62 4.00
N ASN A 111 -4.32 -7.43 4.90
CA ASN A 111 -5.00 -8.60 5.49
C ASN A 111 -5.45 -8.40 6.96
N MET A 112 -5.40 -7.17 7.47
CA MET A 112 -5.77 -6.82 8.84
C MET A 112 -7.15 -6.17 8.90
N THR A 113 -7.93 -6.51 9.93
CA THR A 113 -9.12 -5.72 10.26
C THR A 113 -8.71 -4.38 10.87
N ARG A 114 -9.66 -3.44 10.94
CA ARG A 114 -9.47 -2.13 11.58
C ARG A 114 -9.04 -2.27 13.04
N GLU A 115 -9.65 -3.19 13.77
CA GLU A 115 -9.37 -3.46 15.19
C GLU A 115 -7.98 -4.05 15.39
N GLU A 116 -7.58 -4.95 14.49
CA GLU A 116 -6.24 -5.55 14.51
C GLU A 116 -5.17 -4.50 14.20
N PHE A 117 -5.40 -3.67 13.18
CA PHE A 117 -4.52 -2.56 12.85
C PHE A 117 -4.41 -1.57 14.01
N ALA A 118 -5.53 -1.19 14.64
CA ALA A 118 -5.55 -0.31 15.81
C ALA A 118 -4.74 -0.91 16.96
N THR A 119 -4.97 -2.18 17.28
CA THR A 119 -4.24 -2.90 18.35
C THR A 119 -2.74 -2.98 18.05
N TRP A 120 -2.37 -3.26 16.80
CA TRP A 120 -0.98 -3.35 16.37
C TRP A 120 -0.28 -1.99 16.42
N SER A 121 -0.96 -0.93 15.95
CA SER A 121 -0.43 0.43 15.96
C SER A 121 -0.17 0.94 17.39
N TRP A 122 -1.02 0.60 18.36
CA TRP A 122 -0.85 0.99 19.76
C TRP A 122 0.29 0.26 20.47
N LYS A 123 0.67 -0.94 20.02
CA LYS A 123 1.87 -1.63 20.51
C LYS A 123 3.14 -0.96 20.01
N THR A 124 3.14 -0.50 18.76
CA THR A 124 4.30 0.16 18.13
C THR A 124 4.45 1.62 18.55
N TYR A 125 3.34 2.33 18.74
CA TYR A 125 3.27 3.72 19.18
C TYR A 125 2.37 3.82 20.40
N PRO A 126 2.86 3.49 21.60
CA PRO A 126 2.07 3.59 22.81
C PRO A 126 1.52 5.01 22.95
N LYS A 127 0.19 5.12 23.16
CA LYS A 127 -0.46 6.42 23.36
C LYS A 127 0.26 7.17 24.47
N LYS A 128 0.82 8.34 24.16
CA LYS A 128 1.15 9.31 25.21
C LYS A 128 -0.17 9.68 25.89
N ALA A 129 -0.18 9.73 27.23
CA ALA A 129 -1.39 9.77 28.05
C ALA A 129 -2.43 10.87 27.71
N ASN A 130 -2.07 11.86 26.87
CA ASN A 130 -2.85 13.08 26.67
C ASN A 130 -3.07 13.44 25.19
N GLN A 131 -2.80 12.54 24.24
CA GLN A 131 -2.90 12.86 22.81
C GLN A 131 -4.28 12.48 22.27
N VAL A 132 -5.16 13.49 22.14
CA VAL A 132 -6.36 13.41 21.30
C VAL A 132 -5.88 13.34 19.86
N ILE A 133 -6.02 12.16 19.24
CA ILE A 133 -5.72 11.98 17.82
C ILE A 133 -6.96 12.42 17.07
N ALA A 134 -6.86 13.53 16.34
CA ALA A 134 -7.82 13.87 15.29
C ALA A 134 -7.80 12.74 14.25
N ASP A 135 -8.99 12.25 13.93
CA ASP A 135 -9.28 11.12 13.04
C ASP A 135 -8.29 10.97 11.90
N ILE A 136 -7.46 9.92 11.95
CA ILE A 136 -6.72 9.41 10.80
C ILE A 136 -7.71 8.53 10.03
N THR A 137 -8.74 9.13 9.45
CA THR A 137 -9.86 8.39 8.88
C THR A 137 -10.34 8.95 7.54
N ASP A 138 -9.43 9.45 6.70
CA ASP A 138 -9.82 9.87 5.34
C ASP A 138 -9.68 8.76 4.29
N CYS A 139 -9.02 7.63 4.60
CA CYS A 139 -8.76 6.56 3.62
C CYS A 139 -9.34 5.18 3.99
N LEU A 140 -10.09 5.07 5.09
CA LEU A 140 -10.69 3.80 5.54
C LEU A 140 -12.21 3.88 5.76
N ASP A 141 -12.81 5.05 5.53
CA ASP A 141 -14.24 5.27 5.62
C ASP A 141 -14.83 5.37 4.22
N ASN A 142 -15.22 4.22 3.68
CA ASN A 142 -16.48 3.97 2.98
C ASN A 142 -16.60 2.47 2.66
#